data_AF-A0A2E2QM18-F1
#
_entry.id   AF-A0A2E2QM18-F1
#
_cell.length_a   1.000
_cell.length_b   1.000
_cell.length_c   1.000
_cell.angle_alpha   90.00
_cell.angle_beta   90.00
_cell.angle_gamma   90.00
#
_symmetry.space_group_name_H-M   'P 1'
#
loop_
_entity.id
_entity.type
_entity.pdbx_description
1 polymer ?
#
loop_
_entity_poly.entity_id
_entity_poly.type
_entity_poly.pdbx_seq_one_letter_code
_entity_poly.pdbx_strand_id
1 'polypeptide(L)'
;MALPLLKILRQNHSLVVGDNEPYSARDPLGYTMNEHGMKRGLPNVAIEIRQDLIDTHQGAEKWASIMADALMRLDPVTGWAKEADA
;
A
#
# COMPACT_ATOMS: atom_id res chain seq x y z
N MET A 1 -7.12 -7.21 2.33
CA MET A 1 -5.82 -6.96 1.66
C MET A 1 -5.97 -5.81 0.67
N ALA A 2 -4.95 -4.98 0.47
CA ALA A 2 -5.00 -3.79 -0.40
C ALA A 2 -4.88 -4.11 -1.91
N LEU A 3 -5.69 -5.05 -2.40
CA LEU A 3 -5.67 -5.52 -3.79
C LEU A 3 -5.79 -4.41 -4.86
N PRO A 4 -6.60 -3.34 -4.66
CA PRO A 4 -6.71 -2.28 -5.66
C PRO A 4 -5.39 -1.56 -5.94
N LEU A 5 -4.64 -1.19 -4.89
CA LEU A 5 -3.36 -0.49 -5.04
C LEU A 5 -2.32 -1.39 -5.71
N LEU A 6 -2.26 -2.66 -5.31
CA LEU A 6 -1.37 -3.64 -5.92
C LEU A 6 -1.62 -3.78 -7.44
N LYS A 7 -2.89 -3.84 -7.85
CA LYS A 7 -3.28 -3.91 -9.27
C LYS A 7 -2.85 -2.67 -10.04
N ILE A 8 -3.05 -1.49 -9.48
CA ILE A 8 -2.67 -0.20 -10.08
C ILE A 8 -1.15 -0.13 -10.28
N LEU A 9 -0.36 -0.47 -9.27
CA LEU A 9 1.10 -0.41 -9.34
C LEU A 9 1.66 -1.42 -10.35
N ARG A 10 1.10 -2.63 -10.43
CA ARG A 10 1.52 -3.67 -11.40
C ARG A 10 1.26 -3.32 -12.86
N GLN A 11 0.44 -2.32 -13.15
CA GLN A 11 0.25 -1.82 -14.52
C GLN A 11 1.45 -1.00 -15.01
N ASN A 12 2.28 -0.50 -14.11
CA ASN A 12 3.54 0.14 -14.49
C ASN A 12 4.63 -0.93 -14.67
N HIS A 13 4.86 -1.34 -15.92
CA HIS A 13 5.84 -2.37 -16.28
C HIS A 13 7.31 -2.00 -15.98
N SER A 14 7.60 -0.74 -15.61
CA SER A 14 8.93 -0.34 -15.15
C SER A 14 9.17 -0.65 -13.67
N LEU A 15 8.15 -1.08 -12.92
CA LEU A 15 8.23 -1.40 -11.50
C LEU A 15 8.29 -2.90 -11.26
N VAL A 16 9.07 -3.28 -10.25
CA VAL A 16 9.02 -4.62 -9.64
C VAL A 16 8.18 -4.50 -8.36
N VAL A 17 7.02 -5.14 -8.31
CA VAL A 17 6.03 -4.98 -7.23
C VAL A 17 5.71 -6.32 -6.57
N GLY A 18 6.24 -6.52 -5.36
CA GLY A 18 5.97 -7.67 -4.50
C GLY A 18 4.63 -7.53 -3.73
N ASP A 19 4.00 -8.65 -3.40
CA ASP A 19 2.89 -8.71 -2.44
C ASP A 19 3.41 -9.36 -1.15
N ASN A 20 3.60 -8.57 -0.09
CA ASN A 20 4.18 -9.06 1.17
C ASN A 20 5.58 -9.69 0.98
N GLU A 21 6.39 -9.09 0.11
CA GLU A 21 7.78 -9.48 -0.15
C GLU A 21 8.68 -8.24 -0.12
N PRO A 22 9.91 -8.34 0.42
CA PRO A 22 10.50 -9.50 1.09
C PRO A 22 9.95 -9.76 2.51
N TYR A 23 9.14 -8.83 3.04
CA TYR A 23 8.54 -8.93 4.36
C TYR A 23 7.02 -9.04 4.27
N SER A 24 6.46 -9.89 5.12
CA SER A 24 5.03 -10.07 5.27
C SER A 24 4.57 -9.48 6.61
N ALA A 25 3.61 -8.56 6.56
CA ALA A 25 2.96 -8.04 7.76
C ALA A 25 1.84 -8.97 8.26
N ARG A 26 1.78 -10.22 7.78
CA ARG A 26 0.75 -11.20 8.15
C ARG A 26 1.08 -11.92 9.47
N ASP A 27 2.36 -12.07 9.84
CA ASP A 27 2.76 -12.70 11.12
C ASP A 27 4.26 -12.45 11.46
N PRO A 28 4.60 -11.82 12.61
CA PRO A 28 3.69 -11.10 13.49
C PRO A 28 3.03 -9.92 12.75
N LEU A 29 1.72 -9.75 12.97
CA LEU A 29 0.98 -8.60 12.47
C LEU A 29 1.68 -7.31 12.92
N GLY A 30 2.07 -6.46 11.95
CA GLY A 30 2.71 -5.20 12.26
C GLY A 30 1.86 -4.39 13.25
N TYR A 31 2.43 -4.04 14.41
CA TYR A 31 1.70 -3.40 15.53
C TYR A 31 0.86 -2.22 15.06
N THR A 32 1.44 -1.32 14.26
CA THR A 32 0.78 -0.13 13.72
C THR A 32 -0.45 -0.46 12.89
N MET A 33 -0.37 -1.46 12.00
CA MET A 33 -1.49 -1.84 11.13
C MET A 33 -2.63 -2.44 11.94
N ASN A 34 -2.31 -3.28 12.92
CA ASN A 34 -3.31 -3.91 13.78
C ASN A 34 -4.01 -2.86 14.67
N GLU A 35 -3.23 -2.07 15.41
CA GLU A 35 -3.74 -1.15 16.43
C GLU A 35 -4.49 0.06 15.83
N HIS A 36 -4.00 0.59 14.70
CA HIS A 36 -4.54 1.81 14.12
C HIS A 36 -5.39 1.59 12.87
N GLY A 37 -5.28 0.44 12.20
CA GLY A 37 -6.06 0.10 11.01
C GLY A 37 -7.15 -0.92 11.32
N MET A 38 -6.73 -2.18 11.54
CA MET A 38 -7.64 -3.34 11.60
C MET A 38 -8.63 -3.26 12.75
N LYS A 39 -8.17 -2.98 13.98
CA LYS A 39 -9.06 -2.83 15.15
C LYS A 39 -10.11 -1.73 14.98
N ARG A 40 -9.88 -0.78 14.08
CA ARG A 40 -10.77 0.35 13.80
C ARG A 40 -11.61 0.13 12.54
N GLY A 41 -11.48 -1.02 11.87
CA GLY A 41 -12.17 -1.30 10.61
C GLY A 41 -11.75 -0.38 9.46
N LEU A 42 -10.56 0.22 9.54
CA LEU A 42 -10.07 1.16 8.52
C LEU A 42 -9.28 0.40 7.44
N PRO A 43 -9.59 0.60 6.14
CA PRO A 43 -8.73 0.15 5.06
C PRO A 43 -7.32 0.70 5.26
N ASN A 44 -6.33 -0.18 5.24
CA ASN A 44 -4.93 0.19 5.46
C ASN A 44 -4.00 -0.65 4.59
N VAL A 45 -2.82 -0.09 4.32
CA VAL A 45 -1.74 -0.71 3.57
C VAL A 45 -0.40 -0.25 4.13
N ALA A 46 0.58 -1.15 4.19
CA ALA A 46 1.98 -0.80 4.39
C ALA A 46 2.69 -0.83 3.02
N ILE A 47 3.48 0.20 2.75
CA ILE A 47 4.26 0.34 1.52
C ILE A 47 5.73 0.29 1.90
N GLU A 48 6.47 -0.61 1.29
CA GLU A 48 7.92 -0.74 1.47
C GLU A 48 8.61 -0.36 0.16
N ILE A 49 9.55 0.57 0.22
CA ILE A 49 10.37 0.99 -0.93
C ILE A 49 11.82 0.67 -0.59
N ARG A 50 12.51 -0.02 -1.51
CA ARG A 50 13.92 -0.41 -1.32
C ARG A 50 14.77 0.85 -1.15
N GLN A 51 15.61 0.87 -0.12
CA GLN A 51 16.30 2.07 0.36
C GLN A 51 17.17 2.76 -0.70
N ASP A 52 17.84 1.99 -1.57
CA ASP A 52 18.67 2.49 -2.67
C ASP A 52 17.86 3.25 -3.74
N LEU A 53 16.55 3.07 -3.79
CA LEU A 53 15.70 3.76 -4.76
C LEU A 53 15.30 5.17 -4.30
N ILE A 54 15.57 5.50 -3.02
CA ILE A 54 15.20 6.75 -2.36
C ILE A 54 16.38 7.35 -1.57
N ASP A 55 17.61 6.95 -1.90
CA ASP A 55 18.85 7.44 -1.26
C ASP A 55 19.24 8.87 -1.69
N THR A 56 18.57 9.39 -2.73
CA THR A 56 18.71 10.74 -3.25
C THR A 56 17.38 11.48 -3.22
N HIS A 57 17.44 12.81 -3.22
CA HIS A 57 16.24 13.65 -3.28
C HIS A 57 15.41 13.36 -4.53
N GLN A 58 16.07 13.23 -5.69
CA GLN A 58 15.42 12.92 -6.96
C GLN A 58 14.77 11.53 -6.95
N GLY A 59 15.41 10.53 -6.31
CA GLY A 59 14.84 9.21 -6.11
C GLY A 59 13.57 9.26 -5.24
N ALA A 60 13.64 9.98 -4.11
CA ALA A 60 12.49 10.18 -3.22
C ALA A 60 11.33 10.91 -3.91
N GLU A 61 11.59 11.99 -4.66
CA GLU A 61 10.57 12.71 -5.43
C GLU A 61 9.91 11.84 -6.49
N LYS A 62 10.70 11.05 -7.23
CA LYS A 62 10.19 10.10 -8.22
C LYS A 62 9.22 9.11 -7.57
N TRP A 63 9.60 8.51 -6.45
CA TRP A 63 8.73 7.55 -5.76
C TRP A 63 7.50 8.20 -5.12
N ALA A 64 7.63 9.42 -4.60
CA ALA A 64 6.49 10.19 -4.13
C ALA A 64 5.47 10.45 -5.24
N SER A 65 5.92 10.83 -6.45
CA SER A 65 5.04 11.02 -7.62
C SER A 65 4.34 9.72 -8.01
N ILE A 66 5.07 8.60 -8.10
CA ILE A 66 4.48 7.29 -8.44
C ILE A 66 3.39 6.90 -7.43
N MET A 67 3.65 7.11 -6.14
CA MET A 67 2.68 6.78 -5.08
C MET A 67 1.47 7.72 -5.11
N ALA A 68 1.68 9.02 -5.31
CA ALA A 68 0.59 9.99 -5.44
C ALA A 68 -0.34 9.62 -6.60
N ASP A 69 0.22 9.34 -7.78
CA ASP A 69 -0.55 8.92 -8.95
C ASP A 69 -1.33 7.63 -8.69
N ALA A 70 -0.69 6.64 -8.05
CA ALA A 70 -1.34 5.38 -7.73
C ALA A 70 -2.50 5.54 -6.73
N LEU A 71 -2.32 6.38 -5.70
CA LEU A 71 -3.35 6.66 -4.69
C LEU A 71 -4.50 7.50 -5.26
N MET A 72 -4.23 8.47 -6.15
CA MET A 72 -5.28 9.26 -6.82
C MET A 72 -6.13 8.41 -7.77
N ARG A 73 -5.56 7.34 -8.32
CA ARG A 73 -6.28 6.37 -9.17
C ARG A 73 -7.11 5.36 -8.39
N LEU A 74 -6.95 5.29 -7.06
CA LEU A 74 -7.89 4.57 -6.21
C LEU A 74 -9.20 5.35 -6.22
N ASP A 75 -10.20 4.82 -6.91
CA ASP A 75 -11.55 5.38 -6.86
C ASP A 75 -12.03 5.43 -5.38
N PRO A 76 -12.41 6.60 -4.84
CA PRO A 76 -12.95 6.70 -3.49
C PRO A 76 -14.28 5.95 -3.29
N VAL A 77 -14.94 5.46 -4.36
CA VAL A 77 -16.39 5.21 -4.34
C VAL A 77 -16.82 3.74 -4.22
N THR A 78 -15.93 2.74 -4.27
CA THR A 78 -16.36 1.35 -4.07
C THR A 78 -15.81 0.74 -2.78
N GLY A 79 -16.53 0.95 -1.66
CA GLY A 79 -16.43 0.01 -0.53
C GLY A 79 -16.19 0.58 0.87
N TRP A 80 -16.75 1.75 1.22
CA TRP A 80 -16.94 2.11 2.63
C TRP A 80 -18.15 1.40 3.27
N ALA A 81 -18.75 0.43 2.57
CA ALA A 81 -19.75 -0.45 3.16
C ALA A 81 -19.05 -1.28 4.23
N LYS A 82 -19.36 -0.97 5.49
CA LYS A 82 -19.16 -1.89 6.61
C LYS A 82 -19.72 -3.25 6.19
N GLU A 83 -18.87 -4.26 6.05
CA GLU A 83 -19.29 -5.61 6.40
C GLU A 83 -19.44 -5.61 7.92
N ALA A 84 -20.59 -5.09 8.37
CA ALA A 84 -21.15 -5.45 9.64
C ALA A 84 -21.72 -6.87 9.49
N ASP A 85 -21.38 -7.70 10.47
CA ASP A 85 -21.97 -8.99 10.80
C ASP A 85 -21.54 -10.22 9.97
N ALA A 86 -20.56 -10.93 10.52
CA ALA A 86 -20.53 -12.40 10.61
C ALA A 86 -19.84 -12.82 11.92
#